data_AF-A0A7S1R7X1-F1
#
_entry.id   AF-A0A7S1R7X1-F1
#
_cell.length_a   1.000
_cell.length_b   1.000
_cell.length_c   1.000
_cell.angle_alpha   90.00
_cell.angle_beta   90.00
_cell.angle_gamma   90.00
#
_symmetry.space_group_name_H-M   'P 1'
#
loop_
_entity.id
_entity.type
_entity.pdbx_description
1 polymer ?
#
loop_
_entity_poly.entity_id
_entity_poly.type
_entity_poly.pdbx_seq_one_letter_code
_entity_poly.pdbx_strand_id
1 'polypeptide(L)'
;DAARRWLLSRDPRAWPSLRGDLFTTVTVVMEDGQKKAVPGLSNEQLKILQTQHRWQPTPDEGTGDEAPEPECAICFGPPEPGGPPCVSLPCAPKQHIYHVACVLPWLRKASLCPTCRQDLRPMLATPAPAGGQVSK
;
A
#
# COMPACT_ATOMS: atom_id res chain seq x y z
N ASP A 1 17.11 17.31 13.04
CA ASP A 1 17.01 15.85 12.86
C ASP A 1 18.32 15.11 12.71
N ALA A 2 18.37 13.89 13.24
CA ALA A 2 19.54 13.01 13.24
C ALA A 2 20.14 12.78 11.83
N ALA A 3 19.30 12.78 10.79
CA ALA A 3 19.72 12.72 9.39
C ALA A 3 20.63 13.89 8.96
N ARG A 4 20.31 15.11 9.42
CA ARG A 4 21.12 16.31 9.16
C ARG A 4 22.45 16.26 9.90
N ARG A 5 22.47 15.73 11.13
CA ARG A 5 23.72 15.55 11.90
C ARG A 5 24.64 14.51 11.25
N TRP A 6 24.08 13.45 10.67
CA TRP A 6 24.86 12.45 9.93
C TRP A 6 25.40 12.96 8.59
N LEU A 7 24.58 13.65 7.79
CA LEU A 7 25.05 14.26 6.53
C LEU A 7 26.26 15.18 6.75
N LEU A 8 26.28 15.87 7.90
CA LEU A 8 27.39 16.72 8.31
C LEU A 8 28.58 15.95 8.91
N SER A 9 28.37 14.77 9.49
CA SER A 9 29.45 13.99 10.11
C SER A 9 30.27 13.17 9.11
N ARG A 10 29.72 12.86 7.92
CA ARG A 10 30.36 12.00 6.90
C ARG A 10 30.83 10.63 7.42
N ASP A 11 30.34 10.18 8.59
CA ASP A 11 30.76 8.91 9.20
C ASP A 11 29.97 7.74 8.59
N PRO A 12 30.61 6.81 7.86
CA PRO A 12 29.95 5.65 7.27
C PRO A 12 29.37 4.69 8.31
N ARG A 13 29.87 4.73 9.56
CA ARG A 13 29.49 3.79 10.63
C ARG A 13 28.19 4.16 11.35
N ALA A 14 27.74 5.40 11.23
CA ALA A 14 26.45 5.86 11.78
C ALA A 14 25.25 5.58 10.84
N TRP A 15 25.52 5.11 9.61
CA TRP A 15 24.53 4.80 8.58
C TRP A 15 23.56 3.65 8.91
N PRO A 16 23.94 2.55 9.59
CA PRO A 16 23.02 1.46 9.93
C PRO A 16 21.89 1.89 10.89
N SER A 17 22.20 2.76 11.86
CA SER A 17 21.23 3.22 12.88
C SER A 17 20.22 4.25 12.35
N LEU A 18 20.51 4.89 11.22
CA LEU A 18 19.59 5.79 10.50
C LEU A 18 18.77 5.07 9.42
N ARG A 19 19.16 3.84 9.06
CA ARG A 19 18.63 3.11 7.92
C ARG A 19 17.26 2.47 8.13
N GLY A 20 16.81 2.35 9.38
CA GLY A 20 15.58 1.63 9.74
C GLY A 20 14.33 2.23 9.11
N ASP A 21 14.19 3.56 9.17
CA ASP A 21 12.94 4.25 8.80
C ASP A 21 13.11 5.35 7.73
N LEU A 22 14.31 5.92 7.57
CA LEU A 22 14.49 7.09 6.70
C LEU A 22 14.59 6.74 5.20
N PHE A 23 15.05 5.54 4.84
CA PHE A 23 15.32 5.16 3.45
C PHE A 23 14.26 4.23 2.83
N THR A 24 13.40 3.63 3.65
CA THR A 24 12.30 2.77 3.19
C THR A 24 11.00 3.54 3.01
N THR A 25 10.91 4.74 3.60
CA THR A 25 9.73 5.60 3.53
C THR A 25 9.63 6.24 2.14
N VAL A 26 8.56 5.94 1.43
CA VAL A 26 8.26 6.57 0.13
C VAL A 26 7.83 8.02 0.36
N THR A 27 8.40 8.96 -0.36
CA THR A 27 7.99 10.37 -0.33
C THR A 27 7.21 10.75 -1.57
N VAL A 28 6.02 11.34 -1.40
CA VAL A 28 5.24 11.92 -2.50
C VAL A 28 5.43 13.44 -2.52
N VAL A 29 5.40 14.04 -3.71
CA VAL A 29 5.39 15.50 -3.87
C VAL A 29 3.94 15.95 -3.89
N MET A 30 3.58 16.82 -2.96
CA MET A 30 2.27 17.45 -2.85
C MET A 30 2.14 18.57 -3.91
N GLU A 31 0.93 19.10 -4.11
CA GLU A 31 0.65 20.14 -5.12
C GLU A 31 1.45 21.44 -4.89
N ASP A 32 1.71 21.77 -3.62
CA ASP A 32 2.52 22.91 -3.20
C ASP A 32 4.05 22.67 -3.33
N GLY A 33 4.45 21.54 -3.92
CA GLY A 33 5.83 21.12 -4.06
C GLY A 33 6.45 20.52 -2.80
N GLN A 34 5.73 20.46 -1.67
CA GLN A 34 6.25 19.87 -0.45
C GLN A 34 6.37 18.35 -0.58
N LYS A 35 7.43 17.78 -0.02
CA LYS A 35 7.62 16.32 0.04
C LYS A 35 6.99 15.77 1.32
N LYS A 36 6.08 14.83 1.19
CA LYS A 36 5.42 14.15 2.31
C LYS A 36 5.82 12.68 2.36
N ALA A 37 6.32 12.25 3.50
CA ALA A 37 6.55 10.85 3.82
C ALA A 37 5.22 10.07 3.89
N VAL A 38 5.16 8.93 3.22
CA VAL A 38 4.02 8.01 3.24
C VAL A 38 4.48 6.68 3.84
N PRO A 39 4.15 6.42 5.12
CA PRO A 39 4.51 5.16 5.76
C PRO A 39 3.69 4.01 5.19
N GLY A 40 4.08 2.78 5.54
CA GLY A 40 3.29 1.59 5.27
C GLY A 40 1.95 1.56 6.00
N LEU A 41 1.10 0.61 5.57
CA LEU A 41 -0.14 0.26 6.25
C LEU A 41 0.14 -0.42 7.60
N SER A 42 -0.70 -0.14 8.60
CA SER A 42 -0.65 -0.83 9.88
C SER A 42 -1.07 -2.30 9.74
N ASN A 43 -0.71 -3.15 10.70
CA ASN A 43 -1.11 -4.56 10.69
C ASN A 43 -2.65 -4.73 10.64
N GLU A 44 -3.40 -3.84 11.30
CA GLU A 44 -4.86 -3.87 11.25
C GLU A 44 -5.37 -3.54 9.85
N GLN A 45 -4.81 -2.52 9.19
CA GLN A 45 -5.16 -2.16 7.81
C GLN A 45 -4.81 -3.29 6.83
N LEU A 46 -3.67 -3.96 7.03
CA LEU A 46 -3.29 -5.13 6.22
C LEU A 46 -4.27 -6.30 6.43
N LYS A 47 -4.76 -6.51 7.66
CA LYS A 47 -5.77 -7.51 7.96
C LYS A 47 -7.11 -7.18 7.31
N ILE A 48 -7.56 -5.92 7.38
CA ILE A 48 -8.75 -5.43 6.66
C ILE A 48 -8.60 -5.71 5.16
N LEU A 49 -7.46 -5.36 4.56
CA LEU A 49 -7.19 -5.64 3.16
C LEU A 49 -7.31 -7.13 2.81
N GLN A 50 -6.73 -8.01 3.61
CA GLN A 50 -6.75 -9.46 3.36
C GLN A 50 -8.12 -10.10 3.57
N THR A 51 -8.95 -9.54 4.46
CA THR A 51 -10.23 -10.14 4.85
C THR A 51 -11.41 -9.55 4.09
N GLN A 52 -11.44 -8.24 3.88
CA GLN A 52 -12.56 -7.52 3.26
C GLN A 52 -12.35 -7.26 1.77
N HIS A 53 -11.09 -7.15 1.33
CA HIS A 53 -10.74 -6.85 -0.06
C HIS A 53 -10.13 -8.04 -0.80
N ARG A 54 -10.52 -9.25 -0.38
CA ARG A 54 -10.13 -10.49 -1.08
C ARG A 54 -10.71 -10.48 -2.49
N TRP A 55 -9.86 -10.67 -3.48
CA TRP A 55 -10.32 -10.83 -4.86
C TRP A 55 -10.95 -12.22 -5.03
N GLN A 56 -12.04 -12.27 -5.80
CA GLN A 56 -12.71 -13.50 -6.19
C GLN A 56 -12.82 -13.52 -7.71
N PRO A 57 -12.57 -14.68 -8.35
CA PRO A 57 -12.82 -14.83 -9.77
C PRO A 57 -14.32 -14.70 -10.02
N THR A 58 -14.70 -13.81 -10.93
CA THR A 58 -16.07 -13.78 -11.45
C THR A 58 -16.25 -15.00 -12.34
N PRO A 59 -17.23 -15.89 -12.06
CA PRO A 59 -17.53 -17.00 -12.95
C PRO A 59 -18.10 -16.41 -14.25
N ASP A 60 -17.26 -16.37 -15.28
CA ASP A 60 -17.59 -16.30 -16.70
C ASP A 60 -18.94 -15.67 -17.08
N GLU A 61 -18.90 -14.41 -17.52
CA GLU A 61 -19.79 -13.97 -18.59
C GLU A 61 -18.86 -13.80 -19.80
N GLY A 62 -18.63 -14.91 -20.52
CA GLY A 62 -18.03 -14.89 -21.84
C GLY A 62 -18.78 -13.94 -22.77
N THR A 63 -18.34 -12.69 -22.80
CA THR A 63 -18.70 -11.72 -23.83
C THR A 63 -17.40 -11.16 -24.33
N GLY A 64 -17.15 -11.35 -25.63
CA GLY A 64 -15.94 -10.93 -26.32
C GLY A 64 -15.80 -9.42 -26.38
N ASP A 65 -15.51 -8.81 -25.24
CA ASP A 65 -15.07 -7.44 -25.11
C ASP A 65 -13.59 -7.47 -24.72
N GLU A 66 -12.80 -6.68 -25.43
CA GLU A 66 -11.33 -6.64 -25.49
C GLU A 66 -10.70 -6.09 -24.19
N ALA A 67 -11.33 -6.33 -23.04
CA ALA A 67 -10.83 -5.93 -21.74
C ALA A 67 -9.62 -6.82 -21.38
N PRO A 68 -8.46 -6.24 -21.05
CA PRO A 68 -7.30 -7.02 -20.66
C PRO A 68 -7.63 -7.83 -19.40
N GLU A 69 -7.30 -9.12 -19.42
CA GLU A 69 -7.40 -9.97 -18.24
C GLU A 69 -6.63 -9.35 -17.08
N PRO A 70 -7.14 -9.43 -15.84
CA PRO A 70 -6.43 -8.87 -14.70
C PRO A 70 -5.08 -9.58 -14.54
N GLU A 71 -4.01 -8.82 -14.33
CA GLU A 71 -2.66 -9.35 -14.13
C GLU A 71 -2.01 -8.69 -12.91
N CYS A 72 -1.28 -9.47 -12.11
CA CYS A 72 -0.48 -8.92 -11.02
C CYS A 72 0.75 -8.18 -11.58
N ALA A 73 0.73 -6.85 -11.59
CA ALA A 73 1.82 -6.00 -12.13
C ALA A 73 3.18 -6.12 -11.39
N ILE A 74 3.29 -6.95 -10.35
CA ILE A 74 4.55 -7.22 -9.64
C ILE A 74 5.25 -8.47 -10.19
N CYS A 75 4.49 -9.53 -10.46
CA CYS A 75 5.04 -10.81 -10.94
C CYS A 75 4.63 -11.14 -12.38
N PHE A 76 3.78 -10.31 -13.00
CA PHE A 76 3.20 -10.53 -14.34
C PHE A 76 2.49 -11.89 -14.45
N GLY A 77 1.86 -12.31 -13.35
CA GLY A 77 1.10 -13.56 -13.28
C GLY A 77 -0.40 -13.27 -13.17
N PRO A 78 -1.27 -14.04 -13.84
CA PRO A 78 -2.71 -13.89 -13.73
C PRO A 78 -3.22 -14.37 -12.36
N PRO A 79 -4.31 -13.78 -11.83
CA PRO A 79 -4.99 -14.29 -10.67
C PRO A 79 -5.86 -15.50 -11.07
N GLU A 80 -5.57 -16.66 -10.48
CA GLU A 80 -6.21 -17.92 -10.88
C GLU A 80 -7.22 -18.43 -9.82
N PRO A 81 -8.36 -19.02 -10.22
CA PRO A 81 -9.24 -19.74 -9.31
C PRO A 81 -8.49 -20.90 -8.63
N GLY A 82 -8.50 -20.94 -7.30
CA GLY A 82 -7.75 -21.96 -6.54
C GLY A 82 -6.24 -21.73 -6.47
N GLY A 83 -5.72 -20.68 -7.11
CA GLY A 83 -4.32 -20.26 -7.02
C GLY A 83 -3.99 -19.50 -5.73
N PRO A 84 -2.80 -18.87 -5.66
CA PRO A 84 -2.41 -18.03 -4.53
C PRO A 84 -3.45 -16.93 -4.26
N PRO A 85 -3.72 -16.58 -2.99
CA PRO A 85 -4.74 -15.58 -2.67
C PRO A 85 -4.38 -14.21 -3.25
N CYS A 86 -5.38 -13.55 -3.83
CA CYS A 86 -5.28 -12.22 -4.40
C CYS A 86 -6.13 -11.21 -3.61
N VAL A 87 -5.73 -9.94 -3.68
CA VAL A 87 -6.49 -8.80 -3.14
C VAL A 87 -6.74 -7.79 -4.25
N SER A 88 -7.93 -7.19 -4.20
CA SER A 88 -8.32 -6.05 -5.04
C SER A 88 -8.10 -4.78 -4.21
N LEU A 89 -7.08 -3.99 -4.50
CA LEU A 89 -6.80 -2.77 -3.73
C LEU A 89 -7.97 -1.79 -3.89
N PRO A 90 -8.46 -1.16 -2.80
CA PRO A 90 -9.68 -0.34 -2.82
C PRO A 90 -9.49 1.05 -3.47
N CYS A 91 -8.46 1.24 -4.29
CA CYS A 91 -8.28 2.49 -5.02
C CYS A 91 -9.44 2.75 -6.00
N ALA A 92 -9.70 4.03 -6.28
CA ALA A 92 -10.81 4.49 -7.09
C ALA A 92 -10.33 5.51 -8.13
N PRO A 93 -10.88 5.51 -9.36
CA PRO A 93 -12.09 4.81 -9.79
C PRO A 93 -11.88 3.34 -10.21
N LYS A 94 -10.63 2.90 -10.41
CA LYS A 94 -10.28 1.54 -10.81
C LYS A 94 -9.57 0.80 -9.69
N GLN A 95 -9.98 -0.44 -9.43
CA GLN A 95 -9.34 -1.32 -8.46
C GLN A 95 -8.20 -2.10 -9.13
N HIS A 96 -7.07 -2.24 -8.44
CA HIS A 96 -5.89 -2.96 -8.96
C HIS A 96 -5.69 -4.26 -8.19
N ILE A 97 -5.45 -5.35 -8.91
CA ILE A 97 -5.39 -6.71 -8.34
C ILE A 97 -3.93 -7.16 -8.23
N TYR A 98 -3.61 -7.78 -7.09
CA TYR A 98 -2.28 -8.37 -6.88
C TYR A 98 -2.39 -9.65 -6.03
N HIS A 99 -1.44 -10.56 -6.21
CA HIS A 99 -1.21 -11.62 -5.24
C HIS A 99 -0.85 -11.02 -3.88
N VAL A 100 -1.45 -11.56 -2.82
CA VAL A 100 -1.21 -11.14 -1.44
C VAL A 100 0.29 -11.19 -1.10
N ALA A 101 0.97 -12.26 -1.50
CA ALA A 101 2.41 -12.42 -1.27
C ALA A 101 3.26 -11.36 -1.99
N CYS A 102 2.82 -10.89 -3.16
CA CYS A 102 3.53 -9.89 -3.94
C CYS A 102 3.34 -8.48 -3.37
N VAL A 103 2.10 -8.11 -3.00
CA VAL A 103 1.78 -6.73 -2.64
C VAL A 103 1.99 -6.40 -1.16
N LEU A 104 1.89 -7.38 -0.25
CA LEU A 104 2.07 -7.12 1.18
C LEU A 104 3.46 -6.56 1.56
N PRO A 105 4.60 -7.07 1.03
CA PRO A 105 5.91 -6.50 1.34
C PRO A 105 6.03 -5.03 0.96
N TRP A 106 5.36 -4.63 -0.13
CA TRP A 106 5.27 -3.24 -0.56
C TRP A 106 4.42 -2.41 0.40
N LEU A 107 3.21 -2.90 0.73
CA LEU A 107 2.26 -2.16 1.57
C LEU A 107 2.72 -2.00 3.03
N ARG A 108 3.63 -2.86 3.50
CA ARG A 108 4.34 -2.66 4.79
C ARG A 108 5.30 -1.48 4.78
N LYS A 109 5.77 -1.06 3.61
CA LYS A 109 6.73 0.05 3.44
C LYS A 109 6.05 1.34 3.01
N ALA A 110 5.02 1.27 2.18
CA ALA A 110 4.27 2.42 1.68
C ALA A 110 2.79 2.10 1.50
N SER A 111 1.90 2.95 2.00
CA SER A 111 0.45 2.79 1.85
C SER A 111 -0.11 3.14 0.48
N LEU A 112 0.75 3.29 -0.53
CA LEU A 112 0.37 3.69 -1.88
C LEU A 112 0.14 2.47 -2.77
N CYS A 113 -0.89 2.51 -3.61
CA CYS A 113 -1.08 1.53 -4.67
C CYS A 113 0.14 1.50 -5.62
N PRO A 114 0.75 0.33 -5.92
CA PRO A 114 1.89 0.25 -6.85
C PRO A 114 1.59 0.80 -8.25
N THR A 115 0.35 0.67 -8.73
CA THR A 115 -0.03 1.12 -10.07
C THR A 115 -0.45 2.59 -10.11
N CYS A 116 -1.43 3.01 -9.30
CA CYS A 116 -1.97 4.38 -9.39
C CYS A 116 -1.42 5.35 -8.34
N ARG A 117 -0.57 4.90 -7.40
CA ARG A 117 0.02 5.70 -6.32
C ARG A 117 -0.97 6.38 -5.38
N GLN A 118 -2.25 5.99 -5.40
CA GLN A 118 -3.25 6.48 -4.47
C GLN A 118 -3.00 5.93 -3.07
N ASP A 119 -3.17 6.78 -2.04
CA ASP A 119 -3.05 6.39 -0.64
C ASP A 119 -4.25 5.55 -0.20
N LEU A 120 -3.98 4.33 0.26
CA LEU A 120 -5.00 3.34 0.64
C LEU A 120 -5.50 3.52 2.08
N ARG A 121 -4.79 4.29 2.93
CA ARG A 121 -5.15 4.43 4.35
C ARG A 121 -6.58 4.92 4.59
N PRO A 122 -7.11 5.93 3.87
CA PRO A 122 -8.47 6.42 4.09
C PRO A 122 -9.54 5.37 3.79
N MET A 123 -9.24 4.43 2.87
CA MET A 123 -10.16 3.40 2.40
C MET A 123 -10.10 2.13 3.27
N LEU A 124 -9.06 2.02 4.10
CA LEU A 124 -8.83 0.91 5.03
C LEU A 124 -8.94 1.35 6.49
N ALA A 125 -9.60 2.48 6.75
CA ALA A 125 -9.81 2.95 8.12
C ALA A 125 -10.91 2.11 8.79
N THR A 126 -10.59 1.54 9.95
CA THR A 126 -11.63 1.06 10.87
C THR A 126 -12.47 2.27 11.29
N PRO A 127 -13.82 2.19 11.36
CA PRO A 127 -14.60 3.29 11.92
C PRO A 127 -14.05 3.58 13.32
N ALA A 128 -13.54 4.79 13.52
CA ALA A 128 -13.07 5.22 14.84
C ALA A 128 -14.21 5.01 15.86
N PRO A 129 -13.93 4.52 17.08
CA PRO A 129 -14.93 4.62 18.13
C PRO A 129 -15.26 6.11 18.29
N ALA A 130 -16.53 6.47 18.12
CA ALA A 130 -17.00 7.83 18.33
C ALA A 130 -16.54 8.30 19.72
N GLY A 131 -15.50 9.13 19.75
CA GLY A 131 -14.90 9.62 20.97
C GLY A 131 -15.89 10.51 21.71
N GLY A 132 -16.30 10.08 22.90
CA GLY A 132 -17.05 10.88 23.84
C GLY A 132 -16.32 12.18 24.15
N GLN A 133 -17.07 13.28 24.13
CA GLN A 133 -16.65 14.57 24.66
C GLN A 133 -16.37 14.41 26.15
N VAL A 134 -15.11 14.58 26.56
CA VAL A 134 -14.78 14.93 27.94
C VAL A 134 -14.69 16.45 28.02
N SER A 135 -15.81 17.06 28.41
CA SER A 135 -15.84 18.46 28.84
C SER A 135 -15.07 18.59 30.15
N LYS A 136 -14.17 19.57 30.22
CA LYS A 136 -13.74 20.17 31.47
C LYS A 136 -13.63 21.68 31.29
#